data_AF-A0A0G1K8B4-F1
#
_entry.id   AF-A0A0G1K8B4-F1
#
_cell.length_a   1.000
_cell.length_b   1.000
_cell.length_c   1.000
_cell.angle_alpha   90.00
_cell.angle_beta   90.00
_cell.angle_gamma   90.00
#
_symmetry.space_group_name_H-M   'P 1'
#
loop_
_entity.id
_entity.type
_entity.pdbx_description
1 polymer ?
#
loop_
_entity_poly.entity_id
_entity_poly.type
_entity_poly.pdbx_seq_one_letter_code
_entity_poly.pdbx_strand_id
1 'polypeptide(L)'
;MSILNFFKLSYYFDSYINPDFRFFWLVVALLAAMFLATIVMNIRIKPLWRNWSGEKRFWWTHWSNLAYTISIVSLVHLFLRYQLIPYVNWRFWPLLLVIIVLIWLGYLVYYRRKIQPQKHIERESRKSLAYYFRRRRKK
;
A
#
# COMPACT_ATOMS: atom_id res chain seq x y z
N MET A 1 11.61 7.10 -26.22
CA MET A 1 10.68 8.21 -25.82
C MET A 1 11.49 9.28 -25.11
N SER A 2 11.22 10.56 -25.40
CA SER A 2 11.84 11.68 -24.67
C SER A 2 11.18 11.87 -23.30
N ILE A 3 11.96 12.13 -22.26
CA ILE A 3 11.49 12.42 -20.89
C ILE A 3 10.47 13.58 -20.87
N LEU A 4 10.58 14.49 -21.82
CA LEU A 4 9.67 15.64 -21.97
C LEU A 4 8.21 15.23 -22.23
N ASN A 5 7.96 14.02 -22.74
CA ASN A 5 6.61 13.54 -23.00
C ASN A 5 5.84 13.19 -21.71
N PHE A 6 6.51 12.91 -20.59
CA PHE A 6 5.85 12.65 -19.32
C PHE A 6 5.14 13.89 -18.75
N PHE A 7 5.54 15.10 -19.14
CA PHE A 7 4.89 16.33 -18.67
C PHE A 7 3.70 16.76 -19.54
N LYS A 8 3.44 16.08 -20.67
CA LYS A 8 2.33 16.41 -21.56
C LYS A 8 1.07 15.69 -21.10
N LEU A 9 0.01 16.43 -20.78
CA LEU A 9 -1.27 15.84 -20.37
C LEU A 9 -1.81 14.86 -21.43
N SER A 10 -1.68 15.20 -22.72
CA SER A 10 -2.11 14.36 -23.85
C SER A 10 -1.45 12.99 -23.90
N TYR A 11 -0.27 12.82 -23.29
CA TYR A 11 0.41 11.53 -23.19
C TYR A 11 -0.36 10.51 -22.33
N TYR A 12 -1.14 10.98 -21.35
CA TYR A 12 -1.85 10.14 -20.40
C TYR A 12 -3.23 9.69 -20.88
N PHE A 13 -3.81 10.44 -21.82
CA PHE A 13 -5.15 10.21 -22.41
C PHE A 13 -5.10 9.47 -23.75
N ASP A 14 -3.94 8.91 -24.10
CA ASP A 14 -3.77 8.11 -25.31
C ASP A 14 -4.49 6.75 -25.16
N SER A 15 -5.50 6.52 -26.00
CA SER A 15 -6.36 5.33 -25.99
C SER A 15 -5.75 4.13 -26.72
N TYR A 16 -4.79 4.35 -27.62
CA TYR A 16 -4.30 3.34 -28.57
C TYR A 16 -2.91 2.84 -28.21
N ILE A 17 -2.78 2.35 -26.98
CA ILE A 17 -1.53 1.78 -26.53
C ILE A 17 -1.56 0.28 -26.75
N ASN A 18 -0.71 -0.20 -27.66
CA ASN A 18 -0.54 -1.63 -27.87
C ASN A 18 -0.22 -2.35 -26.55
N PRO A 19 -0.92 -3.44 -26.23
CA PRO A 19 -0.65 -4.25 -25.05
C PRO A 19 0.71 -4.95 -25.13
N ASP A 20 1.23 -5.11 -26.35
CA ASP A 20 2.45 -5.85 -26.65
C ASP A 20 3.70 -4.99 -26.41
N PHE A 21 4.20 -5.04 -25.18
CA PHE A 21 5.53 -4.55 -24.84
C PHE A 21 6.41 -5.73 -24.40
N ARG A 22 7.71 -5.66 -24.72
CA ARG A 22 8.70 -6.76 -24.58
C ARG A 22 8.69 -7.51 -23.24
N PHE A 23 8.23 -6.87 -22.17
CA PHE A 23 8.23 -7.43 -20.81
C PHE A 23 6.83 -7.61 -20.21
N PHE A 24 5.77 -7.63 -21.03
CA PHE A 24 4.39 -7.73 -20.55
C PHE A 24 4.19 -8.93 -19.61
N TRP A 25 4.53 -10.13 -20.07
CA TRP A 25 4.38 -11.36 -19.28
C TRP A 25 5.27 -11.41 -18.05
N LEU A 26 6.46 -10.78 -18.11
CA LEU A 26 7.33 -10.66 -16.95
C LEU A 26 6.70 -9.78 -15.87
N VAL A 27 6.13 -8.64 -16.25
CA VAL A 27 5.42 -7.74 -15.33
C VAL A 27 4.18 -8.43 -14.75
N VAL A 28 3.41 -9.15 -15.56
CA VAL A 28 2.26 -9.94 -15.09
C VAL A 28 2.70 -11.00 -14.09
N ALA A 29 3.76 -11.76 -14.39
CA ALA A 29 4.30 -12.78 -13.49
C ALA A 29 4.78 -12.18 -12.17
N LEU A 30 5.47 -11.03 -12.21
CA LEU A 30 5.94 -10.33 -11.02
C LEU A 30 4.79 -9.83 -10.15
N LEU A 31 3.76 -9.24 -10.76
CA LEU A 31 2.56 -8.77 -10.03
C LEU A 31 1.76 -9.94 -9.46
N ALA A 32 1.62 -11.05 -10.18
CA ALA A 32 0.97 -12.26 -9.71
C ALA A 32 1.74 -12.89 -8.55
N ALA A 33 3.07 -12.99 -8.64
CA ALA A 33 3.93 -13.46 -7.57
C ALA A 33 3.81 -12.55 -6.34
N MET A 34 3.78 -11.23 -6.52
CA MET A 34 3.59 -10.26 -5.44
C MET A 34 2.22 -10.43 -4.77
N PHE A 35 1.15 -10.58 -5.56
CA PHE A 35 -0.20 -10.85 -5.06
C PHE A 35 -0.24 -12.14 -4.22
N LEU A 36 0.26 -13.25 -4.77
CA LEU A 36 0.32 -14.53 -4.06
C LEU A 36 1.18 -14.45 -2.80
N ALA A 37 2.34 -13.79 -2.87
CA ALA A 37 3.20 -13.58 -1.70
C ALA A 37 2.46 -12.82 -0.59
N THR A 38 1.72 -11.76 -0.92
CA THR A 38 0.93 -11.04 0.10
C THR A 38 -0.15 -11.91 0.75
N ILE A 39 -0.83 -12.76 -0.01
CA ILE A 39 -1.85 -13.68 0.51
C ILE A 39 -1.19 -14.71 1.44
N VAL A 40 -0.16 -15.40 0.96
CA VAL A 40 0.55 -16.44 1.72
C VAL A 40 1.13 -15.85 3.01
N MET A 41 1.78 -14.69 2.91
CA MET A 41 2.33 -14.00 4.07
C MET A 41 1.25 -13.60 5.06
N ASN A 42 0.11 -13.06 4.62
CA ASN A 42 -0.98 -12.74 5.52
C ASN A 42 -1.58 -13.97 6.20
N ILE A 43 -1.72 -15.10 5.51
CA ILE A 43 -2.21 -16.35 6.12
C ILE A 43 -1.21 -16.89 7.15
N ARG A 44 0.08 -16.93 6.79
CA ARG A 44 1.15 -17.51 7.64
C ARG A 44 1.53 -16.64 8.82
N ILE A 45 1.48 -15.32 8.69
CA ILE A 45 2.00 -14.38 9.67
C ILE A 45 0.90 -13.88 10.61
N LYS A 46 -0.37 -13.86 10.19
CA LYS A 46 -1.51 -13.46 11.04
C LYS A 46 -1.61 -14.23 12.38
N PRO A 47 -1.30 -15.54 12.47
CA PRO A 47 -1.22 -16.25 13.75
C PRO A 47 -0.11 -15.71 14.68
N LEU A 48 1.01 -15.27 14.10
CA LEU A 48 2.17 -14.73 14.83
C LEU A 48 1.92 -13.30 15.35
N TRP A 49 0.87 -12.61 14.87
CA TRP A 49 0.55 -11.23 15.27
C TRP A 49 0.23 -11.08 16.76
N ARG A 50 -0.18 -12.17 17.43
CA ARG A 50 -0.47 -12.15 18.88
C ARG A 50 0.75 -11.74 19.71
N ASN A 51 1.96 -12.02 19.24
CA ASN A 51 3.21 -11.75 19.94
C ASN A 51 3.92 -10.49 19.43
N TRP A 52 3.36 -9.78 18.44
CA TRP A 52 4.00 -8.64 17.82
C TRP A 52 3.69 -7.35 18.56
N SER A 53 4.69 -6.45 18.60
CA SER A 53 4.44 -5.08 19.06
C SER A 53 3.42 -4.40 18.13
N GLY A 54 2.57 -3.53 18.69
CA GLY A 54 1.56 -2.83 17.91
C GLY A 54 2.13 -2.03 16.74
N GLU A 55 3.39 -1.59 16.82
CA GLU A 55 4.10 -0.91 15.75
C GLU A 55 4.51 -1.86 14.62
N LYS A 56 5.10 -3.02 14.93
CA LYS A 56 5.44 -4.03 13.91
C LYS A 56 4.20 -4.47 13.15
N ARG A 57 3.10 -4.72 13.87
CA ARG A 57 1.81 -5.04 13.27
C ARG A 57 1.29 -3.91 12.38
N PHE A 58 1.37 -2.66 12.84
CA PHE A 58 0.94 -1.50 12.05
C PHE A 58 1.68 -1.43 10.71
N TRP A 59 3.01 -1.44 10.74
CA TRP A 59 3.83 -1.36 9.52
C TRP A 59 3.59 -2.53 8.59
N TRP A 60 3.55 -3.74 9.13
CA TRP A 60 3.30 -4.94 8.34
C TRP A 60 1.96 -4.87 7.60
N THR A 61 0.89 -4.50 8.30
CA THR A 61 -0.44 -4.36 7.69
C THR A 61 -0.44 -3.29 6.59
N HIS A 62 0.21 -2.15 6.79
CA HIS A 62 0.22 -1.09 5.78
C HIS A 62 1.03 -1.50 4.54
N TRP A 63 2.19 -2.14 4.72
CA TRP A 63 2.99 -2.64 3.61
C TRP A 63 2.30 -3.80 2.87
N SER A 64 1.68 -4.73 3.60
CA SER A 64 0.94 -5.83 2.97
C SER A 64 -0.26 -5.32 2.19
N ASN A 65 -1.00 -4.35 2.75
CA ASN A 65 -2.15 -3.76 2.08
C ASN A 65 -1.72 -2.98 0.84
N LEU A 66 -0.63 -2.21 0.92
CA LEU A 66 -0.09 -1.49 -0.23
C LEU A 66 0.35 -2.47 -1.34
N ALA A 67 1.11 -3.51 -1.01
CA ALA A 67 1.52 -4.51 -2.00
C ALA A 67 0.30 -5.27 -2.59
N TYR A 68 -0.70 -5.59 -1.77
CA TYR A 68 -1.95 -6.21 -2.23
C TYR A 68 -2.71 -5.28 -3.19
N THR A 69 -2.92 -4.01 -2.83
CA THR A 69 -3.60 -3.02 -3.66
C THR A 69 -2.87 -2.78 -4.98
N ILE A 70 -1.54 -2.61 -4.96
CA ILE A 70 -0.75 -2.43 -6.19
C ILE A 70 -0.91 -3.65 -7.09
N SER A 71 -0.74 -4.86 -6.55
CA SER A 71 -0.78 -6.08 -7.33
C SER A 71 -2.16 -6.33 -7.96
N ILE A 72 -3.24 -6.23 -7.19
CA ILE A 72 -4.60 -6.48 -7.71
C ILE A 72 -5.04 -5.40 -8.70
N VAL A 73 -4.85 -4.12 -8.40
CA VAL A 73 -5.29 -3.03 -9.30
C VAL A 73 -4.48 -3.06 -10.60
N SER A 74 -3.17 -3.33 -10.52
CA SER A 74 -2.32 -3.43 -11.71
C SER A 74 -2.66 -4.66 -12.56
N LEU A 75 -2.96 -5.81 -11.95
CA LEU A 75 -3.38 -7.02 -12.68
C LEU A 75 -4.72 -6.80 -13.38
N VAL A 76 -5.70 -6.21 -12.69
CA VAL A 76 -7.00 -5.86 -13.27
C VAL A 76 -6.80 -4.89 -14.43
N HIS A 77 -6.00 -3.84 -14.26
CA HIS A 77 -5.71 -2.89 -15.33
C HIS A 77 -5.01 -3.55 -16.53
N LEU A 78 -4.01 -4.40 -16.31
CA LEU A 78 -3.32 -5.11 -17.39
C LEU A 78 -4.26 -6.07 -18.13
N PHE A 79 -5.18 -6.72 -17.42
CA PHE A 79 -6.21 -7.57 -18.02
C PHE A 79 -7.15 -6.75 -18.91
N LEU A 80 -7.66 -5.62 -18.42
CA LEU A 80 -8.56 -4.75 -19.19
C LEU A 80 -7.85 -4.13 -20.40
N ARG A 81 -6.57 -3.81 -20.27
CA ARG A 81 -5.70 -3.39 -21.37
C ARG A 81 -5.48 -4.49 -22.41
N TYR A 82 -5.31 -5.74 -21.97
CA TYR A 82 -5.19 -6.89 -22.88
C TYR A 82 -6.48 -7.11 -23.68
N GLN A 83 -7.64 -6.87 -23.07
CA GLN A 83 -8.95 -6.92 -23.72
C GLN A 83 -9.25 -5.70 -24.61
N LEU A 84 -8.32 -4.75 -24.74
CA LEU A 84 -8.44 -3.54 -25.56
C LEU A 84 -9.70 -2.70 -25.24
N ILE A 85 -10.14 -2.71 -23.98
CA ILE A 85 -11.34 -1.97 -23.59
C ILE A 85 -11.05 -0.45 -23.69
N PRO A 86 -11.86 0.30 -24.46
CA PRO A 86 -11.70 1.75 -24.61
C PRO A 86 -11.73 2.47 -23.25
N TYR A 87 -11.01 3.59 -23.12
CA TYR A 87 -10.90 4.44 -21.91
C TYR A 87 -10.21 3.81 -20.69
N VAL A 88 -10.18 2.48 -20.59
CA VAL A 88 -9.53 1.76 -19.49
C VAL A 88 -8.05 1.49 -19.78
N ASN A 89 -7.65 1.50 -21.05
CA ASN A 89 -6.25 1.38 -21.48
C ASN A 89 -5.42 2.68 -21.26
N TRP A 90 -6.03 3.74 -20.73
CA TRP A 90 -5.33 5.01 -20.54
C TRP A 90 -4.18 4.88 -19.55
N ARG A 91 -3.03 5.50 -19.88
CA ARG A 91 -1.88 5.66 -18.95
C ARG A 91 -2.24 6.45 -17.70
N PHE A 92 -3.37 7.15 -17.71
CA PHE A 92 -3.97 7.79 -16.56
C PHE A 92 -4.14 6.84 -15.36
N TRP A 93 -4.54 5.57 -15.57
CA TRP A 93 -4.79 4.64 -14.47
C TRP A 93 -3.52 4.27 -13.67
N PRO A 94 -2.41 3.86 -14.33
CA PRO A 94 -1.13 3.71 -13.64
C PRO A 94 -0.65 4.99 -12.95
N LEU A 95 -0.86 6.16 -13.55
CA LEU A 95 -0.48 7.44 -12.94
C LEU A 95 -1.25 7.68 -11.64
N LEU A 96 -2.56 7.44 -11.64
CA LEU A 96 -3.41 7.59 -10.48
C LEU A 96 -2.97 6.63 -9.36
N LEU A 97 -2.60 5.39 -9.71
CA LEU A 97 -2.04 4.43 -8.76
C LEU A 97 -0.73 4.93 -8.13
N VAL A 98 0.16 5.54 -8.92
CA VAL A 98 1.39 6.17 -8.39
C VAL A 98 1.06 7.30 -7.41
N ILE A 99 0.08 8.16 -7.73
CA ILE A 99 -0.36 9.24 -6.83
C ILE A 99 -0.89 8.66 -5.51
N ILE A 100 -1.71 7.60 -5.55
CA ILE A 100 -2.21 6.92 -4.35
C ILE A 100 -1.06 6.40 -3.49
N VAL A 101 -0.07 5.75 -4.11
CA VAL A 101 1.12 5.23 -3.41
C VAL A 101 1.90 6.37 -2.74
N LEU A 102 2.08 7.50 -3.42
CA LEU A 102 2.76 8.67 -2.85
C LEU A 102 2.01 9.25 -1.64
N ILE A 103 0.68 9.39 -1.74
CA ILE A 103 -0.16 9.85 -0.63
C ILE A 103 -0.04 8.88 0.56
N TRP A 104 -0.06 7.57 0.31
CA TRP A 104 0.07 6.55 1.34
C TRP A 104 1.45 6.61 2.01
N LEU A 105 2.54 6.75 1.25
CA LEU A 105 3.88 6.93 1.78
C LEU A 105 3.98 8.21 2.63
N GLY A 106 3.39 9.31 2.17
CA GLY A 106 3.30 10.56 2.93
C GLY A 106 2.57 10.36 4.26
N TYR A 107 1.45 9.64 4.25
CA TYR A 107 0.72 9.27 5.47
C TYR A 107 1.57 8.45 6.44
N LEU A 108 2.35 7.48 5.95
CA LEU A 108 3.22 6.65 6.79
C LEU A 108 4.34 7.48 7.45
N VAL A 109 4.92 8.43 6.72
CA VAL A 109 5.91 9.37 7.27
C VAL A 109 5.27 10.28 8.32
N TYR A 110 4.08 10.83 8.04
CA TYR A 110 3.32 11.63 8.99
C TYR A 110 2.98 10.85 10.26
N TYR A 111 2.55 9.58 10.11
CA TYR A 111 2.24 8.70 11.22
C TYR A 111 3.45 8.47 12.12
N ARG A 112 4.61 8.18 11.52
CA ARG A 112 5.87 7.97 12.27
C ARG A 112 6.30 9.23 13.03
N ARG A 113 6.24 10.41 12.40
CA ARG A 113 6.76 11.66 12.97
C ARG A 113 5.82 12.27 14.01
N LYS A 114 4.51 12.21 13.81
CA LYS A 114 3.54 12.96 14.62
C LYS A 114 2.67 12.08 15.50
N ILE A 115 2.18 10.95 14.97
CA ILE A 115 1.19 10.11 15.66
C ILE A 115 1.87 9.12 16.62
N GLN A 116 2.95 8.49 16.20
CA GLN A 116 3.70 7.52 17.01
C GLN A 116 4.19 8.09 18.35
N PRO A 117 4.84 9.28 18.43
CA PRO A 117 5.27 9.83 19.71
C PRO A 117 4.09 10.19 20.63
N GLN A 118 3.01 10.73 20.08
CA GLN A 118 1.79 11.04 20.83
C GLN A 118 1.17 9.79 21.47
N LYS A 119 1.12 8.68 20.72
CA LYS A 119 0.63 7.39 21.24
C LYS A 119 1.51 6.79 22.33
N HIS A 120 2.82 7.07 22.34
CA HIS A 120 3.70 6.66 23.44
C HIS A 120 3.42 7.45 24.71
N ILE A 121 3.31 8.78 24.61
CA ILE A 121 2.98 9.66 25.74
C ILE A 121 1.62 9.27 26.35
N GLU A 122 0.62 9.01 25.51
CA GLU A 122 -0.72 8.61 25.98
C GLU A 122 -0.72 7.22 26.65
N ARG A 123 0.16 6.32 26.24
CA ARG A 123 0.32 5.01 26.89
C ARG A 123 0.97 5.15 28.26
N GLU A 124 1.96 6.03 28.40
CA GLU A 124 2.61 6.29 29.68
C GLU A 124 1.66 6.98 30.67
N SER A 125 0.88 7.96 30.21
CA SER A 125 -0.13 8.61 31.06
C SER A 125 -1.23 7.66 31.52
N ARG A 126 -1.68 6.72 30.66
CA ARG A 126 -2.63 5.67 31.06
C ARG A 126 -2.02 4.69 32.07
N LYS A 127 -0.72 4.33 31.93
CA LYS A 127 -0.03 3.46 32.90
C LYS A 127 0.09 4.12 34.27
N SER A 128 0.43 5.41 34.31
CA SER A 128 0.52 6.14 35.58
C SER A 128 -0.86 6.27 36.24
N LEU A 129 -1.92 6.65 35.49
CA LEU A 129 -3.30 6.67 36.01
C LEU A 129 -3.76 5.31 36.55
N ALA A 130 -3.48 4.22 35.81
CA ALA A 130 -3.83 2.87 36.24
C ALA A 130 -3.10 2.48 37.54
N TYR A 131 -1.83 2.86 37.70
CA TYR A 131 -1.10 2.67 38.96
C TYR A 131 -1.77 3.41 40.13
N TYR A 132 -2.14 4.68 39.93
CA TYR A 132 -2.83 5.48 40.96
C TYR A 132 -4.17 4.86 41.38
N PHE A 133 -5.02 4.46 40.43
CA PHE A 133 -6.29 3.82 40.75
C PHE A 133 -6.13 2.47 41.44
N ARG A 134 -5.12 1.67 41.05
CA ARG A 134 -4.86 0.37 41.67
C ARG A 134 -4.35 0.50 43.11
N ARG A 135 -3.56 1.56 43.40
CA ARG A 135 -3.10 1.87 44.77
C ARG A 135 -4.23 2.38 45.66
N ARG A 136 -5.15 3.16 45.12
CA ARG A 136 -6.31 3.70 45.86
C ARG A 136 -7.33 2.62 46.23
N ARG A 137 -7.47 1.57 45.41
CA ARG A 137 -8.40 0.44 45.66
C ARG A 137 -7.89 -0.60 46.68
N LYS A 138 -6.64 -0.48 47.11
CA LYS A 138 -5.99 -1.38 48.09
C LYS A 138 -5.95 -0.80 49.52
N LYS A 139 -6.33 0.46 49.69
CA LYS A 139 -6.65 1.06 50.99
C LYS A 139 -8.16 0.93 51.21
#